data_AF-A0A6A4M4V0-F1
#
_entry.id   AF-A0A6A4M4V0-F1
#
_cell.length_a   1.000
_cell.length_b   1.000
_cell.length_c   1.000
_cell.angle_alpha   90.00
_cell.angle_beta   90.00
_cell.angle_gamma   90.00
#
_symmetry.space_group_name_H-M   'P 1'
#
loop_
_entity.id
_entity.type
_entity.pdbx_description
1 polymer ?
#
loop_
_entity_poly.entity_id
_entity_poly.type
_entity_poly.pdbx_seq_one_letter_code
_entity_poly.pdbx_strand_id
1 'polypeptide(L)'
;MEALFGNVATNRKSPRRNSNTLSPNSGRPNPPSQVFILDARKSQNTAIVLRSLAVTRKEIVDALTGGHGLDNDTLEKLTRIAPTKEEESQIVAYDGDPTRLADAESFLFHLLGIVPLAFTRFKALLFRSNYDSEILHLKELLQTLETGCKELRTRGLFLKLLEAILKAGNRMNAGTSRGNAQGFSLSSLRKLSDVKSTDGKTTLLHFVVEGVVRAEGKRCAANTNQTLSRGNGSKKTSEDSTTEEDSEREYKSLGLPIVGGLSAEFSNVKKSATIDYDSFAKSSSVIEAQIAKIVQALTRSGDADGGSFLREMKSFLGEAALEVKEVKEEQARVMALVKRTTEYYQPGASKEKEKHPLQLFVIVKDFLGMVDQACIDISRNLQKRRSATANVGSSSSSSSPPMISVRFPVLPDHFLSDKSKSSSSDSDDD
;
A
#
# COMPACT_ATOMS: atom_id res chain seq x y z
N MET A 1 30.73 -45.44 14.41
CA MET A 1 30.36 -44.01 14.37
C MET A 1 30.07 -43.63 12.92
N GLU A 2 29.16 -44.36 12.27
CA GLU A 2 28.65 -44.10 10.92
C GLU A 2 27.25 -44.74 10.85
N ALA A 3 26.22 -43.91 10.98
CA ALA A 3 24.85 -44.21 10.55
C ALA A 3 24.17 -42.86 10.27
N LEU A 4 24.80 -42.12 9.36
CA LEU A 4 24.41 -40.80 8.89
C LEU A 4 24.12 -40.97 7.39
N PHE A 5 22.87 -40.73 6.97
CA PHE A 5 22.41 -40.63 5.57
C PHE A 5 22.14 -41.91 4.75
N GLY A 6 21.10 -42.69 5.11
CA GLY A 6 20.52 -43.70 4.21
C GLY A 6 19.19 -43.25 3.57
N ASN A 7 19.23 -42.57 2.42
CA ASN A 7 18.07 -42.35 1.55
C ASN A 7 17.71 -43.67 0.84
N VAL A 8 16.44 -44.11 0.90
CA VAL A 8 15.94 -45.17 0.01
C VAL A 8 15.08 -44.57 -1.08
N ALA A 9 15.65 -44.60 -2.28
CA ALA A 9 15.01 -44.23 -3.53
C ALA A 9 13.80 -45.11 -3.86
N THR A 10 12.86 -44.49 -4.55
CA THR A 10 11.66 -45.05 -5.15
C THR A 10 11.92 -46.30 -6.01
N ASN A 11 11.06 -47.32 -5.89
CA ASN A 11 10.76 -48.15 -7.06
C ASN A 11 9.30 -48.64 -7.07
N ARG A 12 8.58 -48.26 -8.14
CA ARG A 12 7.28 -48.80 -8.52
C ARG A 12 7.44 -50.25 -8.96
N LYS A 13 6.52 -51.14 -8.54
CA LYS A 13 5.88 -52.19 -9.37
C LYS A 13 4.83 -52.95 -8.56
N SER A 14 3.57 -52.87 -9.00
CA SER A 14 2.54 -53.88 -8.69
C SER A 14 2.85 -55.17 -9.46
N PRO A 15 2.46 -56.37 -8.97
CA PRO A 15 1.22 -56.97 -9.49
C PRO A 15 0.42 -57.92 -8.54
N ARG A 16 -0.86 -58.06 -8.92
CA ARG A 16 -1.83 -59.18 -8.81
C ARG A 16 -1.79 -60.24 -7.69
N ARG A 17 -2.94 -60.30 -7.02
CA ARG A 17 -3.71 -61.41 -6.39
C ARG A 17 -3.46 -62.83 -6.95
N ASN A 18 -3.13 -63.77 -6.06
CA ASN A 18 -3.59 -65.16 -6.08
C ASN A 18 -3.50 -65.82 -4.69
N SER A 19 -4.42 -66.77 -4.45
CA SER A 19 -4.82 -67.36 -3.17
C SER A 19 -4.06 -68.64 -2.77
N ASN A 20 -4.00 -68.85 -1.45
CA ASN A 20 -3.85 -70.10 -0.67
C ASN A 20 -2.53 -70.89 -0.69
N THR A 21 -1.89 -70.98 0.49
CA THR A 21 -1.36 -72.22 1.09
C THR A 21 -1.01 -71.98 2.57
N LEU A 22 -1.25 -72.99 3.41
CA LEU A 22 -1.24 -72.97 4.89
C LEU A 22 0.14 -73.28 5.51
N SER A 23 0.49 -72.49 6.55
CA SER A 23 1.24 -72.78 7.81
C SER A 23 2.72 -73.26 7.75
N PRO A 24 3.55 -73.16 8.84
CA PRO A 24 3.30 -72.65 10.20
C PRO A 24 4.32 -71.61 10.74
N ASN A 25 3.92 -71.01 11.85
CA ASN A 25 4.65 -70.21 12.86
C ASN A 25 6.20 -70.26 12.84
N SER A 26 6.84 -69.11 12.61
CA SER A 26 8.17 -68.80 13.17
C SER A 26 8.18 -67.34 13.64
N GLY A 27 8.33 -67.19 14.96
CA GLY A 27 8.23 -65.90 15.65
C GLY A 27 9.30 -64.92 15.18
N ARG A 28 8.87 -63.91 14.43
CA ARG A 28 9.48 -62.58 14.53
C ARG A 28 8.71 -61.85 15.63
N PRO A 29 9.38 -61.25 16.64
CA PRO A 29 8.67 -60.32 17.50
C PRO A 29 8.12 -59.22 16.58
N ASN A 30 6.78 -59.10 16.53
CA ASN A 30 6.18 -57.90 15.97
C ASN A 30 6.85 -56.72 16.68
N PRO A 31 7.30 -55.67 15.97
CA PRO A 31 7.83 -54.49 16.63
C PRO A 31 6.82 -54.05 17.70
N PRO A 32 7.27 -53.70 18.92
CA PRO A 32 6.36 -53.39 20.02
C PRO A 32 5.34 -52.37 19.52
N SER A 33 4.05 -52.71 19.66
CA SER A 33 2.97 -51.87 19.16
C SER A 33 3.05 -50.50 19.83
N GLN A 34 3.37 -49.49 19.02
CA GLN A 34 3.33 -48.09 19.45
C GLN A 34 1.91 -47.72 19.85
N VAL A 35 1.80 -46.93 20.92
CA VAL A 35 0.56 -46.43 21.48
C VAL A 35 0.27 -45.05 20.89
N PHE A 36 -0.93 -44.89 20.36
CA PHE A 36 -1.43 -43.64 19.79
C PHE A 36 -2.58 -43.14 20.66
N ILE A 37 -2.52 -41.85 21.02
CA ILE A 37 -3.57 -41.16 21.77
C ILE A 37 -4.32 -40.21 20.84
N LEU A 38 -3.59 -39.55 19.93
CA LEU A 38 -4.17 -38.71 18.90
C LEU A 38 -4.74 -39.56 17.76
N ASP A 39 -5.64 -38.97 16.97
CA ASP A 39 -6.05 -39.60 15.72
C ASP A 39 -4.86 -39.77 14.77
N ALA A 40 -4.89 -40.83 13.95
CA ALA A 40 -3.76 -41.22 13.11
C ALA A 40 -3.28 -40.09 12.18
N ARG A 41 -4.19 -39.25 11.67
CA ARG A 41 -3.82 -38.16 10.76
C ARG A 41 -3.11 -37.04 11.53
N LYS A 42 -3.62 -36.65 12.69
CA LYS A 42 -3.02 -35.62 13.53
C LYS A 42 -1.69 -36.06 14.14
N SER A 43 -1.60 -37.30 14.61
CA SER A 43 -0.34 -37.89 15.08
C SER A 43 0.73 -37.84 13.98
N GLN A 44 0.40 -38.29 12.77
CA GLN A 44 1.32 -38.25 11.63
C GLN A 44 1.73 -36.83 11.25
N ASN A 45 0.78 -35.89 11.16
CA ASN A 45 1.06 -34.49 10.84
C ASN A 45 1.98 -33.86 11.88
N THR A 46 1.74 -34.12 13.17
CA THR A 46 2.57 -33.64 14.27
C THR A 46 3.98 -34.21 14.17
N ALA A 47 4.12 -35.52 13.94
CA ALA A 47 5.42 -36.15 13.77
C ALA A 47 6.20 -35.63 12.54
N ILE A 48 5.50 -35.26 11.46
CA ILE A 48 6.13 -34.61 10.30
C ILE A 48 6.65 -33.22 10.68
N VAL A 49 5.83 -32.40 11.36
CA VAL A 49 6.25 -31.08 11.82
C VAL A 49 7.47 -31.18 12.72
N LEU A 50 7.45 -32.07 13.72
CA LEU A 50 8.57 -32.28 14.64
C LEU A 50 9.87 -32.67 13.92
N ARG A 51 9.79 -33.53 12.89
CA ARG A 51 10.96 -33.92 12.08
C ARG A 51 11.51 -32.77 11.21
N SER A 52 10.69 -31.77 10.91
CA SER A 52 11.10 -30.61 10.12
C SER A 52 11.75 -29.50 10.95
N LEU A 53 11.74 -29.61 12.28
CA LEU A 53 12.32 -28.60 13.16
C LEU A 53 13.84 -28.76 13.19
N ALA A 54 14.55 -27.63 13.07
CA ALA A 54 16.00 -27.56 13.23
C ALA A 54 16.42 -27.31 14.69
N VAL A 55 15.49 -27.48 15.65
CA VAL A 55 15.69 -27.26 17.09
C VAL A 55 15.47 -28.56 17.87
N THR A 56 16.19 -28.71 18.96
CA THR A 56 16.11 -29.84 19.88
C THR A 56 14.94 -29.69 20.86
N ARG A 57 14.48 -30.81 21.42
CA ARG A 57 13.44 -30.80 22.47
C ARG A 57 13.86 -29.99 23.70
N LYS A 58 15.15 -30.01 24.04
CA LYS A 58 15.70 -29.24 25.14
C LYS A 58 15.60 -27.74 24.86
N GLU A 59 16.02 -27.28 23.69
CA GLU A 59 15.90 -25.86 23.30
C GLU A 59 14.45 -25.38 23.31
N ILE A 60 13.50 -26.24 22.91
CA ILE A 60 12.06 -25.92 23.01
C ILE A 60 11.63 -25.70 24.47
N VAL A 61 12.00 -26.60 25.39
CA VAL A 61 11.67 -26.49 26.81
C VAL A 61 12.34 -25.27 27.44
N ASP A 62 13.62 -25.06 27.15
CA ASP A 62 14.40 -23.93 27.65
C ASP A 62 13.77 -22.61 27.17
N ALA A 63 13.36 -22.52 25.90
CA ALA A 63 12.71 -21.33 25.36
C ALA A 63 11.34 -21.04 26.00
N LEU A 64 10.53 -22.07 26.25
CA LEU A 64 9.24 -21.92 26.93
C LEU A 64 9.38 -21.59 28.42
N THR A 65 10.52 -21.91 29.02
CA THR A 65 10.81 -21.61 30.43
C THR A 65 11.45 -20.23 30.57
N GLY A 66 12.33 -19.86 29.65
CA GLY A 66 13.02 -18.57 29.60
C GLY A 66 12.14 -17.45 29.08
N GLY A 67 11.41 -17.66 27.98
CA GLY A 67 10.63 -16.60 27.31
C GLY A 67 11.24 -16.07 26.01
N HIS A 68 12.24 -16.76 25.44
CA HIS A 68 12.95 -16.36 24.22
C HIS A 68 13.69 -17.55 23.59
N GLY A 69 14.27 -17.38 22.40
CA GLY A 69 15.24 -18.33 21.82
C GLY A 69 14.75 -19.20 20.66
N LEU A 70 13.45 -19.15 20.32
CA LEU A 70 12.92 -19.77 19.11
C LEU A 70 12.66 -18.72 18.04
N ASP A 71 12.97 -19.05 16.79
CA ASP A 71 12.64 -18.24 15.63
C ASP A 71 11.15 -18.32 15.27
N ASN A 72 10.71 -17.39 14.43
CA ASN A 72 9.31 -17.24 14.06
C ASN A 72 8.72 -18.47 13.33
N ASP A 73 9.46 -19.05 12.38
CA ASP A 73 9.01 -20.21 11.60
C ASP A 73 8.84 -21.44 12.51
N THR A 74 9.79 -21.65 13.42
CA THR A 74 9.69 -22.69 14.45
C THR A 74 8.47 -22.48 15.36
N LEU A 75 8.23 -21.25 15.82
CA LEU A 75 7.07 -20.92 16.67
C LEU A 75 5.72 -21.10 15.94
N GLU A 76 5.65 -20.74 14.66
CA GLU A 76 4.46 -21.00 13.83
C GLU A 76 4.16 -22.49 13.72
N LYS A 77 5.18 -23.29 13.38
CA LYS A 77 5.08 -24.75 13.25
C LYS A 77 4.62 -25.39 14.56
N LEU A 78 5.23 -25.01 15.68
CA LEU A 78 4.89 -25.53 17.01
C LEU A 78 3.48 -25.10 17.46
N THR A 79 3.05 -23.88 17.12
CA THR A 79 1.69 -23.43 17.43
C THR A 79 0.61 -24.19 16.65
N ARG A 80 0.93 -24.64 15.42
CA ARG A 80 -0.02 -25.39 14.56
C ARG A 80 -0.30 -26.82 15.04
N ILE A 81 0.60 -27.43 15.81
CA ILE A 81 0.44 -28.79 16.35
C ILE A 81 -0.26 -28.82 17.71
N ALA A 82 -0.90 -27.72 18.12
CA ALA A 82 -1.60 -27.65 19.40
C ALA A 82 -2.70 -28.72 19.53
N PRO A 83 -2.69 -29.53 20.60
CA PRO A 83 -3.78 -30.45 20.89
C PRO A 83 -5.04 -29.69 21.32
N THR A 84 -6.21 -30.33 21.21
CA THR A 84 -7.45 -29.86 21.84
C THR A 84 -7.36 -30.04 23.36
N LYS A 85 -8.30 -29.47 24.11
CA LYS A 85 -8.30 -29.60 25.57
C LYS A 85 -8.57 -31.03 26.04
N GLU A 86 -9.37 -31.76 25.27
CA GLU A 86 -9.68 -33.17 25.50
C GLU A 86 -8.44 -34.04 25.24
N GLU A 87 -7.74 -33.80 24.12
CA GLU A 87 -6.50 -34.50 23.79
C GLU A 87 -5.37 -34.18 24.79
N GLU A 88 -5.22 -32.92 25.18
CA GLU A 88 -4.26 -32.49 26.21
C GLU A 88 -4.50 -33.25 27.52
N SER A 89 -5.76 -33.39 27.92
CA SER A 89 -6.16 -34.14 29.12
C SER A 89 -5.86 -35.64 28.99
N GLN A 90 -6.15 -36.24 27.84
CA GLN A 90 -5.87 -37.66 27.58
C GLN A 90 -4.37 -37.96 27.58
N ILE A 91 -3.57 -37.07 26.99
CA ILE A 91 -2.12 -37.20 26.95
C ILE A 91 -1.56 -37.10 28.37
N VAL A 92 -1.93 -36.09 29.15
CA VAL A 92 -1.42 -35.91 30.51
C VAL A 92 -1.89 -37.03 31.45
N ALA A 93 -3.08 -37.59 31.24
CA ALA A 93 -3.63 -38.69 32.04
C ALA A 93 -3.09 -40.09 31.64
N TYR A 94 -2.21 -40.19 30.64
CA TYR A 94 -1.64 -41.47 30.25
C TYR A 94 -0.76 -42.06 31.36
N ASP A 95 -1.13 -43.25 31.83
CA ASP A 95 -0.50 -43.98 32.94
C ASP A 95 0.31 -45.21 32.49
N GLY A 96 0.35 -45.47 31.18
CA GLY A 96 1.13 -46.54 30.58
C GLY A 96 2.61 -46.19 30.42
N ASP A 97 3.37 -47.08 29.79
CA ASP A 97 4.80 -46.90 29.52
C ASP A 97 5.05 -45.80 28.46
N PRO A 98 5.62 -44.63 28.82
CA PRO A 98 5.84 -43.53 27.88
C PRO A 98 6.80 -43.86 26.74
N THR A 99 7.64 -44.90 26.88
CA THR A 99 8.55 -45.34 25.81
C THR A 99 7.82 -46.04 24.66
N ARG A 100 6.56 -46.45 24.90
CA ARG A 100 5.69 -47.05 23.89
C ARG A 100 4.85 -46.03 23.12
N LEU A 101 4.80 -44.78 23.55
CA LEU A 101 4.09 -43.73 22.82
C LEU A 101 4.75 -43.47 21.46
N ALA A 102 3.93 -43.24 20.43
CA ALA A 102 4.43 -42.75 19.16
C ALA A 102 5.09 -41.35 19.32
N ASP A 103 5.93 -40.97 18.35
CA ASP A 103 6.84 -39.81 18.48
C ASP A 103 6.14 -38.50 18.83
N ALA A 104 4.94 -38.28 18.28
CA ALA A 104 4.14 -37.07 18.49
C ALA A 104 3.56 -37.03 19.91
N GLU A 105 2.94 -38.12 20.34
CA GLU A 105 2.36 -38.30 21.67
C GLU A 105 3.44 -38.23 22.73
N SER A 106 4.58 -38.89 22.50
CA SER A 106 5.74 -38.83 23.39
C SER A 106 6.26 -37.39 23.52
N PHE A 107 6.38 -36.65 22.42
CA PHE A 107 6.74 -35.22 22.49
C PHE A 107 5.76 -34.41 23.34
N LEU A 108 4.46 -34.53 23.06
CA LEU A 108 3.41 -33.78 23.74
C LEU A 108 3.33 -34.15 25.23
N PHE A 109 3.43 -35.43 25.55
CA PHE A 109 3.43 -35.95 26.92
C PHE A 109 4.52 -35.30 27.77
N HIS A 110 5.77 -35.35 27.30
CA HIS A 110 6.90 -34.77 28.02
C HIS A 110 6.81 -33.24 28.07
N LEU A 111 6.41 -32.59 26.97
CA LEU A 111 6.29 -31.13 26.91
C LEU A 111 5.24 -30.61 27.91
N LEU A 112 4.05 -31.21 27.93
CA LEU A 112 2.94 -30.81 28.80
C LEU A 112 3.23 -31.15 30.27
N GLY A 113 3.97 -32.21 30.54
CA GLY A 113 4.40 -32.58 31.89
C GLY A 113 5.45 -31.64 32.47
N ILE A 114 6.36 -31.11 31.63
CA ILE A 114 7.45 -30.23 32.08
C ILE A 114 7.02 -28.75 32.09
N VAL A 115 6.26 -28.32 31.07
CA VAL A 115 5.94 -26.91 30.86
C VAL A 115 4.44 -26.66 30.99
N PRO A 116 3.98 -26.06 32.10
CA PRO A 116 2.60 -25.64 32.26
C PRO A 116 2.19 -24.68 31.15
N LEU A 117 1.04 -24.97 30.52
CA LEU A 117 0.46 -24.17 29.45
C LEU A 117 1.40 -23.97 28.24
N ALA A 118 2.19 -24.98 27.89
CA ALA A 118 3.17 -24.92 26.79
C ALA A 118 2.63 -24.23 25.52
N PHE A 119 1.42 -24.57 25.07
CA PHE A 119 0.83 -23.98 23.86
C PHE A 119 0.32 -22.55 24.02
N THR A 120 -0.03 -22.11 25.24
CA THR A 120 -0.26 -20.70 25.52
C THR A 120 1.05 -19.93 25.45
N ARG A 121 2.13 -20.50 26.00
CA ARG A 121 3.46 -19.90 25.96
C ARG A 121 4.00 -19.78 24.53
N PHE A 122 3.83 -20.80 23.69
CA PHE A 122 4.17 -20.71 22.26
C PHE A 122 3.42 -19.58 21.55
N LYS A 123 2.11 -19.45 21.76
CA LYS A 123 1.31 -18.37 21.18
C LYS A 123 1.78 -16.98 21.63
N ALA A 124 2.16 -16.86 22.90
CA ALA A 124 2.69 -15.61 23.44
C ALA A 124 4.07 -15.26 22.85
N LEU A 125 4.96 -16.25 22.70
CA LEU A 125 6.25 -16.07 22.03
C LEU A 125 6.10 -15.72 20.55
N LEU A 126 5.18 -16.37 19.85
CA LEU A 126 4.89 -16.07 18.45
C LEU A 126 4.38 -14.63 18.29
N PHE A 127 3.43 -14.22 19.16
CA PHE A 127 2.98 -12.83 19.21
C PHE A 127 4.15 -11.87 19.45
N ARG A 128 4.98 -12.13 20.46
CA ARG A 128 6.17 -11.32 20.75
C ARG A 128 7.11 -11.21 19.54
N SER A 129 7.32 -12.31 18.82
CA SER A 129 8.19 -12.32 17.64
C SER A 129 7.62 -11.52 16.46
N ASN A 130 6.30 -11.37 16.35
CA ASN A 130 5.64 -10.63 15.27
C ASN A 130 5.41 -9.15 15.60
N TYR A 131 5.28 -8.84 16.90
CA TYR A 131 4.81 -7.56 17.40
C TYR A 131 5.58 -6.37 16.81
N ASP A 132 6.91 -6.40 16.84
CA ASP A 132 7.75 -5.27 16.38
C ASP A 132 7.49 -4.94 14.90
N SER A 133 7.31 -5.98 14.06
CA SER A 133 6.99 -5.82 12.64
C SER A 133 5.57 -5.28 12.46
N GLU A 134 4.59 -5.81 13.20
CA GLU A 134 3.19 -5.37 13.14
C GLU A 134 3.02 -3.90 13.56
N ILE A 135 3.64 -3.49 14.66
CA ILE A 135 3.54 -2.12 15.17
C ILE A 135 4.31 -1.14 14.30
N LEU A 136 5.49 -1.52 13.78
CA LEU A 136 6.26 -0.72 12.84
C LEU A 136 5.48 -0.48 11.56
N HIS A 137 4.89 -1.53 10.99
CA HIS A 137 4.07 -1.41 9.80
C HIS A 137 2.90 -0.43 10.01
N LEU A 138 2.22 -0.49 11.16
CA LEU A 138 1.15 0.44 11.49
C LEU A 138 1.65 1.89 11.57
N LYS A 139 2.82 2.12 12.20
CA LYS A 139 3.48 3.43 12.26
C LYS A 139 3.85 3.97 10.87
N GLU A 140 4.34 3.13 9.97
CA GLU A 140 4.65 3.50 8.58
C GLU A 140 3.40 3.91 7.78
N LEU A 141 2.28 3.21 7.97
CA LEU A 141 1.00 3.59 7.37
C LEU A 141 0.53 4.96 7.87
N LEU A 142 0.66 5.22 9.17
CA LEU A 142 0.34 6.52 9.77
C LEU A 142 1.21 7.64 9.20
N GLN A 143 2.52 7.43 9.11
CA GLN A 143 3.45 8.39 8.53
C GLN A 143 3.15 8.65 7.05
N THR A 144 2.79 7.61 6.30
CA THR A 144 2.38 7.71 4.89
C THR A 144 1.15 8.60 4.75
N LEU A 145 0.12 8.39 5.57
CA LEU A 145 -1.10 9.21 5.56
C LEU A 145 -0.82 10.66 5.95
N GLU A 146 -0.03 10.89 6.99
CA GLU A 146 0.34 12.24 7.41
C GLU A 146 1.13 12.98 6.32
N THR A 147 2.13 12.32 5.73
CA THR A 147 2.95 12.90 4.67
C THR A 147 2.13 13.14 3.41
N GLY A 148 1.22 12.23 3.06
CA GLY A 148 0.27 12.43 1.97
C GLY A 148 -0.63 13.64 2.21
N CYS A 149 -1.10 13.86 3.45
CA CYS A 149 -1.84 15.08 3.79
C CYS A 149 -0.99 16.35 3.62
N LYS A 150 0.29 16.31 4.00
CA LYS A 150 1.23 17.42 3.81
C LYS A 150 1.45 17.71 2.32
N GLU A 151 1.73 16.69 1.51
CA GLU A 151 1.84 16.80 0.04
C GLU A 151 0.60 17.48 -0.56
N LEU A 152 -0.61 17.06 -0.15
CA LEU A 152 -1.87 17.66 -0.61
C LEU A 152 -2.08 19.11 -0.15
N ARG A 153 -1.45 19.55 0.93
CA ARG A 153 -1.63 20.90 1.49
C ARG A 153 -0.54 21.86 1.03
N THR A 154 0.55 21.34 0.48
CA THR A 154 1.62 22.15 -0.10
C THR A 154 1.12 22.93 -1.30
N ARG A 155 1.36 24.24 -1.30
CA ARG A 155 1.07 25.08 -2.47
C ARG A 155 2.12 24.81 -3.54
N GLY A 156 1.66 24.52 -4.75
CA GLY A 156 2.55 24.17 -5.84
C GLY A 156 1.80 24.02 -7.15
N LEU A 157 2.41 23.29 -8.07
CA LEU A 157 1.89 23.10 -9.42
C LEU A 157 0.52 22.40 -9.45
N PHE A 158 0.24 21.53 -8.48
CA PHE A 158 -1.08 20.91 -8.34
C PHE A 158 -2.20 21.95 -8.16
N LEU A 159 -2.02 22.94 -7.28
CA LEU A 159 -3.02 24.01 -7.11
C LEU A 159 -3.13 24.89 -8.37
N LYS A 160 -2.02 25.17 -9.05
CA LYS A 160 -2.05 25.91 -10.33
C LYS A 160 -2.85 25.16 -11.39
N LEU A 161 -2.76 23.83 -11.45
CA LEU A 161 -3.60 23.01 -12.32
C LEU A 161 -5.08 23.14 -11.93
N LEU A 162 -5.42 23.05 -10.64
CA LEU A 162 -6.81 23.24 -10.19
C LEU A 162 -7.34 24.64 -10.53
N GLU A 163 -6.53 25.69 -10.37
CA GLU A 163 -6.88 27.06 -10.75
C GLU A 163 -7.10 27.18 -12.27
N ALA A 164 -6.22 26.59 -13.08
CA ALA A 164 -6.37 26.58 -14.54
C ALA A 164 -7.64 25.83 -14.97
N ILE A 165 -7.98 24.72 -14.32
CA ILE A 165 -9.24 23.99 -14.53
C ILE A 165 -10.43 24.87 -14.19
N LEU A 166 -10.41 25.55 -13.03
CA LEU A 166 -11.49 26.44 -12.62
C LEU A 166 -11.67 27.60 -13.62
N LYS A 167 -10.58 28.23 -14.05
CA LYS A 167 -10.60 29.30 -15.06
C LYS A 167 -11.18 28.79 -16.38
N ALA A 168 -10.74 27.63 -16.86
CA ALA A 168 -11.25 27.04 -18.10
C ALA A 168 -12.76 26.74 -17.98
N GLY A 169 -13.16 26.09 -16.89
CA GLY A 169 -14.56 25.77 -16.61
C GLY A 169 -15.45 27.01 -16.54
N ASN A 170 -15.03 28.07 -15.85
CA ASN A 170 -15.79 29.31 -15.73
C ASN A 170 -15.99 30.00 -17.08
N ARG A 171 -14.94 30.06 -17.91
CA ARG A 171 -15.03 30.64 -19.25
C ARG A 171 -15.94 29.82 -20.17
N MET A 172 -15.87 28.49 -20.11
CA MET A 172 -16.72 27.59 -20.89
C MET A 172 -18.19 27.64 -20.47
N ASN A 173 -18.46 27.86 -19.19
CA ASN A 173 -19.81 27.92 -18.63
C ASN A 173 -20.32 29.36 -18.46
N ALA A 174 -19.68 30.34 -19.09
CA ALA A 174 -20.10 31.73 -19.04
C ALA A 174 -21.56 31.87 -19.50
N GLY A 175 -22.36 32.65 -18.76
CA GLY A 175 -23.79 32.82 -19.03
C GLY A 175 -24.69 31.66 -18.59
N THR A 176 -24.14 30.61 -17.98
CA THR A 176 -24.93 29.53 -17.36
C THR A 176 -24.87 29.60 -15.84
N SER A 177 -25.72 28.84 -15.15
CA SER A 177 -25.68 28.69 -13.68
C SER A 177 -24.39 28.06 -13.14
N ARG A 178 -23.52 27.53 -14.02
CA ARG A 178 -22.22 26.95 -13.69
C ARG A 178 -21.05 27.89 -13.98
N GLY A 179 -21.30 29.08 -14.51
CA GLY A 179 -20.28 30.12 -14.71
C GLY A 179 -19.92 30.84 -13.41
N ASN A 180 -18.78 31.54 -13.40
CA ASN A 180 -18.30 32.33 -12.24
C ASN A 180 -18.25 31.55 -10.91
N ALA A 181 -18.05 30.24 -10.96
CA ALA A 181 -17.87 29.42 -9.77
C ALA A 181 -16.59 29.81 -9.03
N GLN A 182 -16.64 29.75 -7.70
CA GLN A 182 -15.48 30.00 -6.83
C GLN A 182 -14.65 28.73 -6.58
N GLY A 183 -15.16 27.58 -7.00
CA GLY A 183 -14.51 26.29 -6.84
C GLY A 183 -15.33 25.19 -7.51
N PHE A 184 -14.80 23.97 -7.49
CA PHE A 184 -15.46 22.79 -8.03
C PHE A 184 -15.14 21.57 -7.18
N SER A 185 -16.02 20.58 -7.19
CA SER A 185 -15.75 19.29 -6.52
C SER A 185 -14.62 18.55 -7.23
N LEU A 186 -13.62 18.08 -6.49
CA LEU A 186 -12.53 17.26 -7.06
C LEU A 186 -13.02 15.98 -7.77
N SER A 187 -14.21 15.47 -7.44
CA SER A 187 -14.80 14.35 -8.18
C SER A 187 -15.05 14.68 -9.67
N SER A 188 -15.14 15.95 -10.03
CA SER A 188 -15.26 16.42 -11.42
C SER A 188 -13.97 16.26 -12.23
N LEU A 189 -12.81 16.07 -11.60
CA LEU A 189 -11.53 15.94 -12.30
C LEU A 189 -11.52 14.79 -13.31
N ARG A 190 -12.19 13.68 -12.99
CA ARG A 190 -12.34 12.52 -13.88
C ARG A 190 -13.09 12.83 -15.18
N LYS A 191 -13.91 13.89 -15.20
CA LYS A 191 -14.71 14.26 -16.37
C LYS A 191 -13.91 15.09 -17.39
N LEU A 192 -12.72 15.57 -17.04
CA LEU A 192 -11.92 16.43 -17.89
C LEU A 192 -11.37 15.69 -19.14
N SER A 193 -11.21 14.37 -19.05
CA SER A 193 -10.86 13.52 -20.20
C SER A 193 -12.03 13.31 -21.16
N ASP A 194 -13.26 13.43 -20.68
CA ASP A 194 -14.47 13.10 -21.46
C ASP A 194 -14.96 14.28 -22.29
N VAL A 195 -14.65 15.50 -21.86
CA VAL A 195 -15.01 16.74 -22.54
C VAL A 195 -14.00 17.00 -23.66
N LYS A 196 -14.46 16.96 -24.91
CA LYS A 196 -13.62 17.10 -26.12
C LYS A 196 -13.91 18.38 -26.89
N SER A 197 -12.90 18.89 -27.58
CA SER A 197 -13.03 20.01 -28.51
C SER A 197 -13.91 19.60 -29.71
N THR A 198 -14.40 20.57 -30.49
CA THR A 198 -15.15 20.33 -31.72
C THR A 198 -14.38 19.51 -32.75
N ASP A 199 -13.04 19.53 -32.69
CA ASP A 199 -12.15 18.69 -33.49
C ASP A 199 -12.18 17.19 -33.10
N GLY A 200 -12.75 16.86 -31.94
CA GLY A 200 -12.80 15.50 -31.38
C GLY A 200 -11.45 14.92 -30.94
N LYS A 201 -10.35 15.66 -31.09
CA LYS A 201 -8.97 15.21 -30.87
C LYS A 201 -8.44 15.67 -29.52
N THR A 202 -8.74 16.89 -29.11
CA THR A 202 -8.18 17.50 -27.89
C THR A 202 -9.20 17.47 -26.76
N THR A 203 -8.86 16.87 -25.61
CA THR A 203 -9.73 16.93 -24.41
C THR A 203 -9.50 18.21 -23.62
N LEU A 204 -10.45 18.58 -22.75
CA LEU A 204 -10.29 19.72 -21.85
C LEU A 204 -9.06 19.55 -20.94
N LEU A 205 -8.79 18.32 -20.48
CA LEU A 205 -7.57 18.03 -19.72
C LEU A 205 -6.30 18.36 -20.53
N HIS A 206 -6.21 17.90 -21.78
CA HIS A 206 -5.05 18.19 -22.64
C HIS A 206 -4.84 19.70 -22.81
N PHE A 207 -5.93 20.42 -23.09
CA PHE A 207 -5.90 21.87 -23.26
C PHE A 207 -5.38 22.58 -22.00
N VAL A 208 -5.88 22.19 -20.82
CA VAL A 208 -5.44 22.78 -19.55
C VAL A 208 -3.98 22.45 -19.25
N VAL A 209 -3.58 21.18 -19.39
CA VAL A 209 -2.20 20.73 -19.14
C VAL A 209 -1.24 21.45 -20.08
N GLU A 210 -1.56 21.56 -21.37
CA GLU A 210 -0.75 22.28 -22.35
C GLU A 210 -0.62 23.78 -22.00
N GLY A 211 -1.70 24.40 -21.54
CA GLY A 211 -1.68 25.78 -21.06
C GLY A 211 -0.76 25.99 -19.84
N VAL A 212 -0.80 25.08 -18.87
CA VAL A 212 0.07 25.13 -17.69
C VAL A 212 1.53 24.83 -18.06
N VAL A 213 1.78 23.85 -18.93
CA VAL A 213 3.11 23.57 -19.50
C VAL A 213 3.69 24.83 -20.13
N ARG A 214 2.93 25.51 -21.00
CA ARG A 214 3.37 26.76 -21.63
C ARG A 214 3.67 27.84 -20.59
N ALA A 215 2.82 28.01 -19.57
CA ALA A 215 3.01 29.02 -18.52
C ALA A 215 4.28 28.76 -17.68
N GLU A 216 4.52 27.51 -17.27
CA GLU A 216 5.72 27.12 -16.52
C GLU A 216 6.99 27.22 -17.36
N GLY A 217 6.91 26.89 -18.65
CA GLY A 217 7.99 27.09 -19.61
C GLY A 217 8.40 28.54 -19.76
N LYS A 218 7.42 29.46 -19.92
CA LYS A 218 7.68 30.90 -19.95
C LYS A 218 8.35 31.40 -18.67
N ARG A 219 7.90 30.92 -17.51
CA ARG A 219 8.50 31.25 -16.22
C ARG A 219 9.95 30.75 -16.11
N CYS A 220 10.22 29.55 -16.61
CA CYS A 220 11.56 28.97 -16.66
C CYS A 220 12.50 29.81 -17.56
N ALA A 221 12.06 30.14 -18.77
CA ALA A 221 12.83 30.98 -19.70
C ALA A 221 13.14 32.37 -19.13
N ALA A 222 12.15 33.01 -18.49
CA ALA A 222 12.34 34.33 -17.86
C ALA A 222 13.39 34.31 -16.74
N ASN A 223 13.38 33.26 -15.90
CA ASN A 223 14.36 33.11 -14.83
C ASN A 223 15.78 32.92 -15.38
N THR A 224 15.96 32.11 -16.43
CA THR A 224 17.26 31.92 -17.08
C THR A 224 17.83 33.24 -17.62
N ASN A 225 17.00 34.03 -18.30
CA ASN A 225 17.40 35.33 -18.84
C ASN A 225 17.79 36.33 -17.74
N GLN A 226 17.11 36.29 -16.59
CA GLN A 226 17.43 37.14 -15.43
C GLN A 226 18.76 36.75 -14.76
N THR A 227 19.11 35.46 -14.79
CA THR A 227 20.34 34.94 -14.19
C THR A 227 21.56 35.28 -15.07
N LEU A 228 21.41 35.17 -16.39
CA LEU A 228 22.42 35.59 -17.38
C LEU A 228 22.68 37.10 -17.36
N SER A 229 21.65 37.91 -17.14
CA SER A 229 21.77 39.38 -17.11
C SER A 229 22.46 39.92 -15.83
N ARG A 230 22.51 39.16 -14.72
CA ARG A 230 23.24 39.52 -13.49
C ARG A 230 24.72 39.13 -13.51
N GLY A 231 25.14 38.26 -14.45
CA GLY A 231 26.50 37.72 -14.53
C GLY A 231 27.44 38.42 -15.51
N ASN A 232 26.93 39.22 -16.45
CA ASN A 232 27.77 39.98 -17.38
C ASN A 232 27.03 41.21 -17.92
N GLY A 233 27.58 42.40 -17.69
CA GLY A 233 27.09 43.69 -18.17
C GLY A 233 27.28 43.93 -19.68
N SER A 234 27.15 42.90 -20.53
CA SER A 234 27.13 43.06 -21.98
C SER A 234 25.74 42.76 -22.51
N LYS A 235 25.00 43.84 -22.76
CA LYS A 235 23.77 43.88 -23.53
C LYS A 235 24.08 43.37 -24.95
N LYS A 236 23.95 42.06 -25.17
CA LYS A 236 23.94 41.50 -26.53
C LYS A 236 22.61 41.86 -27.17
N THR A 237 22.64 42.90 -27.99
CA THR A 237 21.69 43.12 -29.08
C THR A 237 21.94 42.03 -30.11
N SER A 238 21.25 40.91 -29.96
CA SER A 238 21.06 39.93 -31.03
C SER A 238 19.57 39.93 -31.32
N GLU A 239 19.20 40.64 -32.38
CA GLU A 239 17.94 40.46 -33.10
C GLU A 239 17.94 39.02 -33.62
N ASP A 240 17.45 38.09 -32.80
CA ASP A 240 17.11 36.76 -33.27
C ASP A 240 15.67 36.82 -33.76
N SER A 241 15.47 36.58 -35.05
CA SER A 241 14.15 36.47 -35.66
C SER A 241 13.50 35.14 -35.26
N THR A 242 13.33 34.91 -33.95
CA THR A 242 12.59 33.77 -33.44
C THR A 242 11.13 33.97 -33.78
N THR A 243 10.54 33.08 -34.56
CA THR A 243 9.11 33.14 -34.85
C THR A 243 8.30 32.92 -33.56
N GLU A 244 7.07 33.44 -33.49
CA GLU A 244 6.18 33.18 -32.36
C GLU A 244 5.98 31.67 -32.13
N GLU A 245 5.99 30.89 -33.22
CA GLU A 245 5.89 29.43 -33.16
C GLU A 245 7.12 28.76 -32.52
N ASP A 246 8.33 29.25 -32.82
CA ASP A 246 9.56 28.71 -32.24
C ASP A 246 9.65 28.99 -30.75
N SER A 247 9.29 30.22 -30.35
CA SER A 247 9.18 30.60 -28.93
C SER A 247 8.17 29.72 -28.20
N GLU A 248 7.04 29.42 -28.83
CA GLU A 248 6.00 28.59 -28.22
C GLU A 248 6.44 27.13 -28.06
N ARG A 249 7.16 26.58 -29.04
CA ARG A 249 7.76 25.25 -28.96
C ARG A 249 8.81 25.18 -27.85
N GLU A 250 9.64 26.21 -27.71
CA GLU A 250 10.62 26.31 -26.63
C GLU A 250 9.95 26.36 -25.26
N TYR A 251 8.92 27.18 -25.06
CA TYR A 251 8.20 27.20 -23.79
C TYR A 251 7.58 25.83 -23.47
N LYS A 252 6.99 25.16 -24.46
CA LYS A 252 6.47 23.80 -24.23
C LYS A 252 7.57 22.82 -23.88
N SER A 253 8.74 22.88 -24.53
CA SER A 253 9.85 21.95 -24.24
C SER A 253 10.43 22.15 -22.83
N LEU A 254 10.48 23.38 -22.33
CA LEU A 254 10.95 23.70 -20.98
C LEU A 254 9.93 23.35 -19.89
N GLY A 255 8.63 23.55 -20.16
CA GLY A 255 7.58 23.33 -19.17
C GLY A 255 7.17 21.87 -19.00
N LEU A 256 7.32 21.05 -20.04
CA LEU A 256 6.83 19.67 -20.05
C LEU A 256 7.50 18.77 -19.01
N PRO A 257 8.84 18.83 -18.76
CA PRO A 257 9.47 18.09 -17.66
C PRO A 257 8.98 18.54 -16.28
N ILE A 258 8.62 19.81 -16.12
CA ILE A 258 8.13 20.36 -14.84
C ILE A 258 6.75 19.78 -14.54
N VAL A 259 5.84 19.83 -15.51
CA VAL A 259 4.47 19.30 -15.32
C VAL A 259 4.44 17.78 -15.29
N GLY A 260 5.24 17.11 -16.13
CA GLY A 260 5.41 15.66 -16.09
C GLY A 260 6.11 15.13 -14.83
N GLY A 261 6.88 15.98 -14.14
CA GLY A 261 7.51 15.64 -12.85
C GLY A 261 6.55 15.69 -11.66
N LEU A 262 5.37 16.32 -11.81
CA LEU A 262 4.44 16.58 -10.71
C LEU A 262 4.05 15.31 -9.95
N SER A 263 3.78 14.22 -10.67
CA SER A 263 3.36 12.94 -10.08
C SER A 263 4.39 12.36 -9.08
N ALA A 264 5.67 12.73 -9.20
CA ALA A 264 6.72 12.30 -8.27
C ALA A 264 6.64 13.01 -6.91
N GLU A 265 6.14 14.25 -6.85
CA GLU A 265 5.99 15.03 -5.61
C GLU A 265 4.89 14.48 -4.69
N PHE A 266 4.02 13.60 -5.21
CA PHE A 266 2.85 13.05 -4.53
C PHE A 266 2.99 11.55 -4.22
N SER A 267 4.21 11.10 -3.92
CA SER A 267 4.49 9.67 -3.70
C SER A 267 3.68 9.08 -2.54
N ASN A 268 3.51 9.81 -1.43
CA ASN A 268 2.76 9.34 -0.27
C ASN A 268 1.24 9.43 -0.48
N VAL A 269 0.75 10.37 -1.28
CA VAL A 269 -0.65 10.35 -1.75
C VAL A 269 -0.95 9.08 -2.53
N LYS A 270 -0.07 8.68 -3.44
CA LYS A 270 -0.24 7.44 -4.22
C LYS A 270 -0.23 6.19 -3.34
N LYS A 271 0.66 6.12 -2.35
CA LYS A 271 0.68 5.04 -1.34
C LYS A 271 -0.56 5.08 -0.43
N SER A 272 -0.99 6.25 0.02
CA SER A 272 -2.19 6.41 0.86
C SER A 272 -3.45 5.90 0.16
N ALA A 273 -3.53 6.08 -1.16
CA ALA A 273 -4.64 5.59 -1.97
C ALA A 273 -4.72 4.06 -2.10
N THR A 274 -3.66 3.31 -1.72
CA THR A 274 -3.65 1.84 -1.73
C THR A 274 -3.87 1.21 -0.37
N ILE A 275 -3.99 2.02 0.70
CA ILE A 275 -4.22 1.52 2.05
C ILE A 275 -5.65 0.98 2.16
N ASP A 276 -5.78 -0.26 2.65
CA ASP A 276 -7.06 -0.83 3.04
C ASP A 276 -7.52 -0.21 4.36
N TYR A 277 -8.47 0.72 4.27
CA TYR A 277 -8.92 1.50 5.43
C TYR A 277 -9.54 0.62 6.52
N ASP A 278 -10.32 -0.40 6.16
CA ASP A 278 -11.03 -1.23 7.14
C ASP A 278 -10.08 -2.08 7.97
N SER A 279 -9.03 -2.63 7.34
CA SER A 279 -7.97 -3.36 8.03
C SER A 279 -7.16 -2.41 8.90
N PHE A 280 -6.69 -1.30 8.33
CA PHE A 280 -5.93 -0.26 9.05
C PHE A 280 -6.68 0.26 10.29
N ALA A 281 -7.97 0.59 10.15
CA ALA A 281 -8.80 1.09 11.24
C ALA A 281 -8.93 0.11 12.41
N LYS A 282 -8.83 -1.20 12.13
CA LYS A 282 -8.94 -2.27 13.13
C LYS A 282 -7.59 -2.71 13.68
N SER A 283 -6.47 -2.46 12.99
CA SER A 283 -5.13 -2.97 13.33
C SER A 283 -4.75 -2.77 14.79
N SER A 284 -4.82 -1.54 15.31
CA SER A 284 -4.48 -1.23 16.71
C SER A 284 -5.36 -2.00 17.71
N SER A 285 -6.66 -2.09 17.43
CA SER A 285 -7.62 -2.81 18.27
C SER A 285 -7.42 -4.34 18.21
N VAL A 286 -6.97 -4.88 17.08
CA VAL A 286 -6.62 -6.29 16.94
C VAL A 286 -5.41 -6.63 17.81
N ILE A 287 -4.35 -5.81 17.75
CA ILE A 287 -3.14 -6.00 18.58
C ILE A 287 -3.51 -5.88 20.07
N GLU A 288 -4.28 -4.87 20.45
CA GLU A 288 -4.77 -4.67 21.82
C GLU A 288 -5.58 -5.89 22.32
N ALA A 289 -6.46 -6.44 21.48
CA ALA A 289 -7.23 -7.63 21.82
C ALA A 289 -6.36 -8.89 21.95
N GLN A 290 -5.31 -9.03 21.13
CA GLN A 290 -4.34 -10.13 21.25
C GLN A 290 -3.57 -10.04 22.56
N ILE A 291 -3.07 -8.85 22.93
CA ILE A 291 -2.42 -8.59 24.22
C ILE A 291 -3.35 -8.98 25.36
N ALA A 292 -4.60 -8.48 25.36
CA ALA A 292 -5.58 -8.78 26.41
C ALA A 292 -5.86 -10.28 26.52
N LYS A 293 -5.96 -10.99 25.39
CA LYS A 293 -6.16 -12.44 25.36
C LYS A 293 -4.97 -13.20 25.96
N ILE A 294 -3.74 -12.80 25.66
CA ILE A 294 -2.53 -13.42 26.22
C ILE A 294 -2.45 -13.13 27.73
N VAL A 295 -2.65 -11.88 28.15
CA VAL A 295 -2.66 -11.49 29.57
C VAL A 295 -3.71 -12.29 30.36
N GLN A 296 -4.92 -12.45 29.82
CA GLN A 296 -5.97 -13.25 30.45
C GLN A 296 -5.58 -14.72 30.58
N ALA A 297 -4.97 -15.29 29.53
CA ALA A 297 -4.53 -16.68 29.54
C ALA A 297 -3.40 -16.94 30.56
N LEU A 298 -2.50 -15.97 30.75
CA LEU A 298 -1.41 -16.04 31.72
C LEU A 298 -1.85 -15.72 33.16
N THR A 299 -2.94 -14.99 33.38
CA THR A 299 -3.46 -14.69 34.73
C THR A 299 -4.28 -15.85 35.30
N ARG A 300 -5.02 -16.57 34.47
CA ARG A 300 -5.83 -17.74 34.90
C ARG A 300 -4.99 -18.94 35.36
N SER A 301 -3.68 -18.91 35.15
CA SER A 301 -2.80 -20.06 35.34
C SER A 301 -2.35 -20.30 36.78
N GLY A 302 -2.64 -19.40 37.72
CA GLY A 302 -2.42 -19.64 39.16
C GLY A 302 -0.95 -19.80 39.60
N ASP A 303 0.03 -19.63 38.71
CA ASP A 303 1.46 -19.70 39.02
C ASP A 303 1.85 -18.50 39.91
N ALA A 304 1.74 -18.68 41.22
CA ALA A 304 2.02 -17.67 42.24
C ALA A 304 3.50 -17.22 42.26
N ASP A 305 4.42 -18.01 41.69
CA ASP A 305 5.86 -17.75 41.74
C ASP A 305 6.44 -17.08 40.48
N GLY A 306 5.60 -16.78 39.46
CA GLY A 306 5.98 -15.89 38.36
C GLY A 306 7.33 -16.22 37.71
N GLY A 307 7.56 -17.50 37.35
CA GLY A 307 8.82 -17.99 36.76
C GLY A 307 9.33 -17.10 35.60
N SER A 308 10.61 -17.26 35.22
CA SER A 308 11.30 -16.38 34.24
C SER A 308 10.46 -15.98 33.04
N PHE A 309 9.79 -16.94 32.40
CA PHE A 309 8.85 -16.71 31.31
C PHE A 309 7.77 -15.67 31.65
N LEU A 310 7.06 -15.84 32.77
CA LEU A 310 5.93 -14.98 33.14
C LEU A 310 6.39 -13.56 33.43
N ARG A 311 7.54 -13.39 34.07
CA ARG A 311 8.11 -12.07 34.34
C ARG A 311 8.50 -11.36 33.05
N GLU A 312 9.25 -12.02 32.17
CA GLU A 312 9.65 -11.45 30.88
C GLU A 312 8.44 -11.11 30.01
N MET A 313 7.49 -12.04 29.90
CA MET A 313 6.30 -11.87 29.06
C MET A 313 5.36 -10.80 29.62
N LYS A 314 5.18 -10.69 30.95
CA LYS A 314 4.38 -9.61 31.54
C LYS A 314 5.00 -8.23 31.31
N SER A 315 6.33 -8.11 31.40
CA SER A 315 7.02 -6.85 31.08
C SER A 315 6.78 -6.45 29.63
N PHE A 316 7.03 -7.38 28.70
CA PHE A 316 6.82 -7.16 27.28
C PHE A 316 5.36 -6.78 26.95
N LEU A 317 4.37 -7.50 27.48
CA LEU A 317 2.95 -7.20 27.22
C LEU A 317 2.53 -5.86 27.81
N GLY A 318 3.12 -5.44 28.93
CA GLY A 318 2.90 -4.12 29.53
C GLY A 318 3.44 -3.00 28.65
N GLU A 319 4.68 -3.13 28.18
CA GLU A 319 5.31 -2.18 27.25
C GLU A 319 4.54 -2.10 25.92
N ALA A 320 4.20 -3.26 25.35
CA ALA A 320 3.42 -3.36 24.12
C ALA A 320 2.03 -2.72 24.26
N ALA A 321 1.36 -2.89 25.41
CA ALA A 321 0.06 -2.28 25.65
C ALA A 321 0.14 -0.74 25.69
N LEU A 322 1.19 -0.19 26.30
CA LEU A 322 1.43 1.25 26.34
C LEU A 322 1.71 1.79 24.93
N GLU A 323 2.59 1.14 24.18
CA GLU A 323 2.92 1.56 22.81
C GLU A 323 1.72 1.47 21.86
N VAL A 324 0.92 0.38 21.93
CA VAL A 324 -0.31 0.26 21.13
C VAL A 324 -1.30 1.37 21.45
N LYS A 325 -1.40 1.77 22.73
CA LYS A 325 -2.23 2.91 23.13
C LYS A 325 -1.75 4.21 22.50
N GLU A 326 -0.44 4.50 22.54
CA GLU A 326 0.14 5.67 21.88
C GLU A 326 -0.12 5.66 20.37
N VAL A 327 0.07 4.52 19.71
CA VAL A 327 -0.19 4.36 18.27
C VAL A 327 -1.68 4.54 17.94
N LYS A 328 -2.59 4.13 18.83
CA LYS A 328 -4.04 4.33 18.68
C LYS A 328 -4.45 5.80 18.79
N GLU A 329 -3.84 6.53 19.73
CA GLU A 329 -4.03 7.99 19.86
C GLU A 329 -3.50 8.72 18.62
N GLU A 330 -2.33 8.30 18.13
CA GLU A 330 -1.73 8.82 16.91
C GLU A 330 -2.58 8.51 15.67
N GLN A 331 -3.16 7.32 15.60
CA GLN A 331 -4.12 6.94 14.57
C GLN A 331 -5.33 7.88 14.54
N ALA A 332 -5.90 8.20 15.70
CA ALA A 332 -7.00 9.16 15.79
C ALA A 332 -6.57 10.56 15.32
N ARG A 333 -5.37 11.02 15.71
CA ARG A 333 -4.82 12.31 15.29
C ARG A 333 -4.61 12.39 13.77
N VAL A 334 -4.00 11.36 13.18
CA VAL A 334 -3.75 11.29 11.73
C VAL A 334 -5.08 11.25 10.97
N MET A 335 -6.07 10.50 11.43
CA MET A 335 -7.39 10.48 10.79
C MET A 335 -8.12 11.83 10.89
N ALA A 336 -7.96 12.58 11.99
CA ALA A 336 -8.45 13.95 12.07
C ALA A 336 -7.73 14.90 11.08
N LEU A 337 -6.44 14.67 10.79
CA LEU A 337 -5.72 15.40 9.75
C LEU A 337 -6.22 15.05 8.34
N VAL A 338 -6.47 13.76 8.05
CA VAL A 338 -7.07 13.31 6.78
C VAL A 338 -8.44 13.97 6.57
N LYS A 339 -9.27 14.00 7.61
CA LYS A 339 -10.57 14.66 7.58
C LYS A 339 -10.45 16.15 7.25
N ARG A 340 -9.61 16.90 7.98
CA ARG A 340 -9.38 18.34 7.70
C ARG A 340 -8.83 18.59 6.29
N THR A 341 -7.98 17.71 5.79
CA THR A 341 -7.43 17.80 4.43
C THR A 341 -8.50 17.55 3.38
N THR A 342 -9.44 16.62 3.65
CA THR A 342 -10.61 16.37 2.81
C THR A 342 -11.57 17.55 2.79
N GLU A 343 -11.87 18.13 3.95
CA GLU A 343 -12.73 19.31 4.09
C GLU A 343 -12.16 20.54 3.35
N TYR A 344 -10.82 20.70 3.33
CA TYR A 344 -10.17 21.77 2.57
C TYR A 344 -10.50 21.74 1.08
N TYR A 345 -10.56 20.54 0.48
CA TYR A 345 -10.87 20.38 -0.94
C TYR A 345 -12.35 20.19 -1.24
N GLN A 346 -13.14 19.78 -0.24
CA GLN A 346 -14.55 19.43 -0.40
C GLN A 346 -15.37 19.97 0.78
N PRO A 347 -15.62 21.29 0.84
CA PRO A 347 -16.38 21.92 1.91
C PRO A 347 -17.80 21.35 2.01
N GLY A 348 -18.30 21.12 3.23
CA GLY A 348 -19.67 20.64 3.47
C GLY A 348 -19.93 19.16 3.18
N ALA A 349 -18.87 18.36 2.99
CA ALA A 349 -18.98 16.91 2.80
C ALA A 349 -19.30 16.17 4.10
N SER A 350 -20.48 16.39 4.65
CA SER A 350 -20.87 15.91 5.97
C SER A 350 -21.83 14.72 5.81
N LYS A 351 -21.37 13.52 6.22
CA LYS A 351 -22.07 12.20 6.35
C LYS A 351 -21.72 11.10 5.33
N GLU A 352 -21.72 11.33 4.02
CA GLU A 352 -21.45 10.23 3.06
C GLU A 352 -19.97 9.83 2.96
N LYS A 353 -19.05 10.80 3.10
CA LYS A 353 -17.60 10.56 2.96
C LYS A 353 -16.95 9.97 4.21
N GLU A 354 -17.69 9.89 5.31
CA GLU A 354 -17.25 9.16 6.51
C GLU A 354 -17.09 7.66 6.21
N LYS A 355 -17.78 7.14 5.18
CA LYS A 355 -17.65 5.77 4.69
C LYS A 355 -16.37 5.51 3.88
N HIS A 356 -15.76 6.55 3.31
CA HIS A 356 -14.53 6.42 2.49
C HIS A 356 -13.51 7.52 2.82
N PRO A 357 -12.87 7.47 4.01
CA PRO A 357 -11.99 8.55 4.47
C PRO A 357 -10.78 8.80 3.57
N LEU A 358 -10.34 7.79 2.81
CA LEU A 358 -9.16 7.87 1.94
C LEU A 358 -9.51 8.22 0.47
N GLN A 359 -10.78 8.49 0.15
CA GLN A 359 -11.24 8.73 -1.22
C GLN A 359 -10.53 9.92 -1.90
N LEU A 360 -10.14 10.94 -1.12
CA LEU A 360 -9.40 12.08 -1.64
C LEU A 360 -8.08 11.65 -2.29
N PHE A 361 -7.32 10.77 -1.62
CA PHE A 361 -6.05 10.27 -2.13
C PHE A 361 -6.24 9.53 -3.45
N VAL A 362 -7.31 8.72 -3.57
CA VAL A 362 -7.65 8.00 -4.82
C VAL A 362 -7.94 8.98 -5.95
N ILE A 363 -8.76 10.01 -5.70
CA ILE A 363 -9.11 11.01 -6.72
C ILE A 363 -7.86 11.72 -7.23
N VAL A 364 -6.96 12.13 -6.32
CA VAL A 364 -5.74 12.86 -6.69
C VAL A 364 -4.75 11.94 -7.40
N LYS A 365 -4.55 10.70 -6.93
CA LYS A 365 -3.74 9.69 -7.62
C LYS A 365 -4.19 9.51 -9.07
N ASP A 366 -5.48 9.29 -9.29
CA ASP A 366 -6.02 9.07 -10.63
C ASP A 366 -5.85 10.32 -11.50
N PHE A 367 -6.08 11.51 -10.93
CA PHE A 367 -5.87 12.77 -11.65
C PHE A 367 -4.42 12.98 -12.08
N LEU A 368 -3.46 12.70 -11.19
CA LEU A 368 -2.04 12.77 -11.54
C LEU A 368 -1.69 11.80 -12.66
N GLY A 369 -2.24 10.57 -12.64
CA GLY A 369 -2.08 9.63 -13.75
C GLY A 369 -2.66 10.13 -15.08
N MET A 370 -3.80 10.83 -15.04
CA MET A 370 -4.36 11.48 -16.23
C MET A 370 -3.47 12.63 -16.75
N VAL A 371 -2.86 13.41 -15.85
CA VAL A 371 -1.93 14.49 -16.21
C VAL A 371 -0.64 13.92 -16.82
N ASP A 372 -0.10 12.84 -16.24
CA ASP A 372 1.07 12.14 -16.78
C ASP A 372 0.80 11.67 -18.23
N GLN A 373 -0.37 11.06 -18.45
CA GLN A 373 -0.78 10.61 -19.78
C GLN A 373 -0.92 11.79 -20.76
N ALA A 374 -1.54 12.89 -20.35
CA ALA A 374 -1.64 14.09 -21.17
C ALA A 374 -0.26 14.67 -21.53
N CYS A 375 0.69 14.69 -20.58
CA CYS A 375 2.06 15.15 -20.84
C CYS A 375 2.77 14.26 -21.87
N ILE A 376 2.61 12.93 -21.78
CA ILE A 376 3.14 11.98 -22.76
C ILE A 376 2.55 12.25 -24.16
N ASP A 377 1.24 12.47 -24.25
CA ASP A 377 0.57 12.71 -25.53
C ASP A 377 0.97 14.05 -26.15
N ILE A 378 1.12 15.11 -25.34
CA ILE A 378 1.66 16.41 -25.77
C ILE A 378 3.11 16.26 -26.26
N SER A 379 3.96 15.53 -25.53
CA SER A 379 5.34 15.23 -25.92
C SER A 379 5.40 14.58 -27.30
N ARG A 380 4.56 13.56 -27.51
CA ARG A 380 4.51 12.80 -28.78
C ARG A 380 4.06 13.69 -29.93
N ASN A 381 3.10 14.59 -29.70
CA ASN A 381 2.61 15.53 -30.71
C ASN A 381 3.67 16.57 -31.10
N LEU A 382 4.46 17.07 -30.14
CA LEU A 382 5.59 17.97 -30.40
C LEU A 382 6.66 17.28 -31.27
N GLN A 383 6.98 16.02 -30.99
CA GLN A 383 7.94 15.24 -31.79
C GLN A 383 7.44 14.99 -33.21
N LYS A 384 6.17 14.60 -33.38
CA LYS A 384 5.55 14.38 -34.70
C LYS A 384 5.56 15.65 -35.56
N ARG A 385 5.29 16.81 -34.96
CA ARG A 385 5.37 18.10 -35.66
C ARG A 385 6.80 18.44 -36.07
N ARG A 386 7.79 18.12 -35.24
CA ARG A 386 9.22 18.29 -35.56
C ARG A 386 9.64 17.43 -36.77
N SER A 387 9.16 16.20 -36.87
CA SER A 387 9.38 15.33 -38.03
C SER A 387 8.60 15.76 -39.29
N ALA A 388 7.40 16.33 -39.14
CA ALA A 388 6.60 16.82 -40.27
C ALA A 388 7.16 18.12 -40.86
N THR A 389 7.76 19.00 -40.05
CA THR A 389 8.53 20.16 -40.57
C THR A 389 9.84 19.75 -41.25
N ALA A 390 10.34 18.53 -41.01
CA ALA A 390 11.51 17.98 -41.70
C ALA A 390 11.15 17.22 -43.00
N ASN A 391 9.90 16.76 -43.14
CA ASN A 391 9.40 16.07 -44.32
C ASN A 391 8.09 16.74 -44.81
N VAL A 392 8.21 17.69 -45.74
CA VAL A 392 7.03 18.23 -46.44
C VAL A 392 6.58 17.21 -47.49
N GLY A 393 5.45 16.54 -47.24
CA GLY A 393 4.78 15.73 -48.27
C GLY A 393 3.64 14.83 -47.79
N SER A 394 2.40 15.34 -47.84
CA SER A 394 1.10 14.61 -47.87
C SER A 394 0.73 13.76 -46.63
N SER A 395 -0.51 13.52 -46.19
CA SER A 395 -1.85 13.60 -46.79
C SER A 395 -2.97 13.46 -45.71
N SER A 396 -4.16 13.90 -46.13
CA SER A 396 -5.57 13.51 -45.82
C SER A 396 -6.06 13.04 -44.43
N SER A 397 -7.19 13.65 -44.05
CA SER A 397 -8.08 13.34 -42.94
C SER A 397 -9.20 12.36 -43.31
N SER A 398 -9.53 11.43 -42.41
CA SER A 398 -10.78 10.67 -42.42
C SER A 398 -11.64 11.02 -41.19
N SER A 399 -12.92 11.24 -41.43
CA SER A 399 -13.95 11.60 -40.45
C SER A 399 -14.83 10.40 -40.10
N SER A 400 -15.22 10.30 -38.83
CA SER A 400 -16.24 9.34 -38.34
C SER A 400 -17.35 10.08 -37.59
N PRO A 401 -18.59 9.55 -37.57
CA PRO A 401 -19.82 10.28 -37.20
C PRO A 401 -19.99 10.49 -35.69
N PRO A 402 -20.83 11.43 -35.24
CA PRO A 402 -20.85 11.88 -33.85
C PRO A 402 -21.76 11.01 -32.97
N MET A 403 -21.20 10.52 -31.87
CA MET A 403 -21.94 10.31 -30.63
C MET A 403 -22.10 11.67 -29.92
N ILE A 404 -23.26 11.93 -29.34
CA ILE A 404 -23.57 13.17 -28.61
C ILE A 404 -22.70 13.21 -27.34
N SER A 405 -21.50 13.79 -27.47
CA SER A 405 -20.65 14.19 -26.34
C SER A 405 -20.77 15.68 -26.14
N VAL A 406 -20.64 16.15 -24.90
CA VAL A 406 -20.49 17.58 -24.61
C VAL A 406 -19.20 18.04 -25.29
N ARG A 407 -19.32 18.95 -26.26
CA ARG A 407 -18.18 19.51 -27.03
C ARG A 407 -17.95 20.96 -26.66
N PHE A 408 -16.68 21.36 -26.62
CA PHE A 408 -16.29 22.76 -26.46
C PHE A 408 -15.66 23.30 -27.76
N PRO A 409 -15.80 24.59 -28.08
CA PRO A 409 -15.17 25.16 -29.28
C PRO A 409 -13.65 25.06 -29.20
N VAL A 410 -12.94 25.00 -30.33
CA VAL A 410 -11.47 25.09 -30.34
C VAL A 410 -11.06 26.40 -29.65
N LEU A 411 -10.39 26.28 -28.50
CA LEU A 411 -10.03 27.43 -27.68
C LEU A 411 -8.70 28.01 -28.16
N PRO A 412 -8.58 29.34 -28.29
CA PRO A 412 -7.33 29.97 -28.68
C PRO A 412 -6.27 29.87 -27.58
N ASP A 413 -5.01 29.97 -27.97
CA ASP A 413 -3.85 29.78 -27.09
C ASP A 413 -3.76 30.74 -25.89
N HIS A 414 -4.42 31.89 -25.99
CA HIS A 414 -4.51 32.91 -24.94
C HIS A 414 -5.76 32.76 -24.06
N PHE A 415 -6.54 31.68 -24.19
CA PHE A 415 -7.78 31.52 -23.44
C PHE A 415 -7.56 31.38 -21.92
N LEU A 416 -6.36 30.99 -21.47
CA LEU A 416 -6.02 30.94 -20.03
C LEU A 416 -5.22 32.14 -19.53
N SER A 417 -4.87 33.11 -20.40
CA SER A 417 -4.15 34.30 -19.95
C SER A 417 -5.09 35.36 -19.39
N ASP A 418 -4.66 35.99 -18.30
CA ASP A 418 -5.33 37.15 -17.72
C ASP A 418 -4.98 38.38 -18.55
N LYS A 419 -5.80 38.69 -19.56
CA LYS A 419 -5.87 40.05 -20.09
C LYS A 419 -6.93 40.80 -19.32
N SER A 420 -6.60 41.27 -18.12
CA SER A 420 -7.28 42.44 -17.55
C SER A 420 -6.90 43.65 -18.42
N LYS A 421 -7.61 43.84 -19.53
CA LYS A 421 -7.63 45.14 -20.20
C LYS A 421 -8.64 46.00 -19.43
N SER A 422 -8.14 46.79 -18.49
CA SER A 422 -8.78 48.05 -18.16
C SER A 422 -8.79 48.89 -19.44
N SER A 423 -9.94 48.95 -20.11
CA SER A 423 -10.18 49.94 -21.14
C SER A 423 -10.44 51.28 -20.45
N SER A 424 -9.40 52.08 -20.30
CA SER A 424 -9.55 53.53 -20.14
C SER A 424 -8.64 54.18 -21.17
N SER A 425 -9.25 54.69 -22.23
CA SER A 425 -8.73 55.66 -23.19
C SER A 425 -9.85 55.86 -24.23
N ASP A 426 -10.30 57.04 -24.63
CA ASP A 426 -10.03 58.45 -24.26
C ASP A 426 -11.04 59.30 -25.05
N SER A 427 -11.11 60.59 -24.71
CA SER A 427 -11.31 61.77 -25.59
C SER A 427 -12.70 62.41 -25.69
N ASP A 428 -12.85 63.56 -25.01
CA ASP A 428 -13.06 64.92 -25.55
C ASP A 428 -13.97 65.11 -26.78
N ASP A 429 -15.08 65.85 -26.63
CA ASP A 429 -15.24 67.25 -27.08
C ASP A 429 -16.67 67.78 -26.75
N ASP A 430 -16.73 69.11 -26.60
CA ASP A 430 -17.80 70.07 -26.21
C ASP A 430 -18.09 70.32 -24.72
#